data_AF-A0A117KAR3-F1
#
_entry.id   AF-A0A117KAR3-F1
#
_cell.length_a   1.000
_cell.length_b   1.000
_cell.length_c   1.000
_cell.angle_alpha   90.00
_cell.angle_beta   90.00
_cell.angle_gamma   90.00
#
_symmetry.space_group_name_H-M   'P 1'
#
loop_
_entity.id
_entity.type
_entity.pdbx_description
1 polymer ?
#
loop_
_entity_poly.entity_id
_entity_poly.type
_entity_poly.pdbx_seq_one_letter_code
_entity_poly.pdbx_strand_id
1 'polypeptide(L)'
;MAKKINICIFLLFIFIANLHAQIAQNSPLFLELKKQDSIFFERGFNNCDITYLEKHVDDKLKFYHDKGGFQDKKLFLERTQQNICSNPNQKPIRKVIENSLEVFPLYNEGNLYGAIQSGEHQFYIREKNKKDVLGGQAKFTTVWTKKDGNWIMSDILSYDHGEPKDSKIRDNLQELLENNHIPTLGLGIIEDGKITQIKVYGTLDGKVTAPYNSLFNVASLTKPVTAMTVLRLVSLGKWNLDESLYKYWLDPDIAKDLRHKKLTTRIILSHQSGFPNWRGGKNGNKLSFDFDPGTKYQYSGEGLEYLRKAIENKFHKSLEDLAKELVFNPLNMKDTSFIWNEKFIDKMVIGYDKEGKLYDIVRNTKASAADDLITSVEDYGKFMVAVMNNDLLSKKVFDEMKSKQVKTKQNKYFGLGFEIYDLGDNEIALSHGGSDKGVNTIAFILPKTKQGLVIFTNVDDGYKIYEPIINDYFGNVGKKIVEIETK
;
A
#
# COMPACT_ATOMS: atom_id res chain seq x y z
N MET A 1 21.18 26.64 61.48
CA MET A 1 20.68 27.54 60.41
C MET A 1 20.89 26.87 59.08
N ALA A 2 19.81 26.71 58.31
CA ALA A 2 19.77 25.95 57.06
C ALA A 2 20.52 26.68 55.92
N LYS A 3 21.28 25.93 55.11
CA LYS A 3 21.66 26.34 53.75
C LYS A 3 20.97 25.40 52.77
N LYS A 4 19.91 25.89 52.12
CA LYS A 4 19.27 25.24 50.98
C LYS A 4 20.19 25.33 49.77
N ILE A 5 20.55 24.18 49.20
CA ILE A 5 21.20 24.09 47.88
C ILE A 5 20.09 23.76 46.89
N ASN A 6 19.74 24.73 46.05
CA ASN A 6 18.84 24.51 44.91
C ASN A 6 19.68 23.94 43.76
N ILE A 7 19.44 22.68 43.41
CA ILE A 7 19.98 22.06 42.19
C ILE A 7 18.94 22.29 41.09
N CYS A 8 19.21 23.23 40.19
CA CYS A 8 18.48 23.35 38.93
C CYS A 8 18.97 22.25 37.98
N ILE A 9 18.14 21.25 37.72
CA ILE A 9 18.35 20.26 36.65
C ILE A 9 17.89 20.92 35.34
N PHE A 10 18.85 21.31 34.51
CA PHE A 10 18.59 21.76 33.15
C PHE A 10 18.36 20.53 32.27
N LEU A 11 17.10 20.24 31.93
CA LEU A 11 16.75 19.20 30.95
C LEU A 11 17.08 19.71 29.55
N LEU A 12 18.19 19.23 29.00
CA LEU A 12 18.59 19.48 27.63
C LEU A 12 17.68 18.66 26.69
N PHE A 13 16.67 19.30 26.10
CA PHE A 13 15.89 18.70 25.02
C PHE A 13 16.75 18.63 23.75
N ILE A 14 17.29 17.45 23.45
CA ILE A 14 17.91 17.17 22.16
C ILE A 14 16.79 17.03 21.13
N PHE A 15 16.51 18.12 20.41
CA PHE A 15 15.71 18.08 19.19
C PHE A 15 16.51 17.33 18.12
N ILE A 16 16.21 16.05 17.92
CA ILE A 16 16.70 15.31 16.75
C ILE A 16 15.89 15.82 15.56
N ALA A 17 16.37 16.90 14.93
CA ALA A 17 15.89 17.30 13.63
C ALA A 17 16.32 16.21 12.64
N ASN A 18 15.34 15.45 12.13
CA ASN A 18 15.56 14.56 10.99
C ASN A 18 15.88 15.43 9.77
N LEU A 19 17.16 15.76 9.57
CA LEU A 19 17.67 16.40 8.37
C LEU A 19 17.60 15.36 7.23
N HIS A 20 16.43 15.23 6.61
CA HIS A 20 16.35 14.59 5.31
C HIS A 20 16.97 15.58 4.31
N ALA A 21 18.12 15.21 3.73
CA ALA A 21 18.79 16.01 2.71
C ALA A 21 17.96 16.12 1.42
N GLN A 22 17.08 15.14 1.19
CA GLN A 22 16.07 15.16 0.12
C GLN A 22 14.90 16.06 0.51
N ILE A 23 14.51 16.96 -0.38
CA ILE A 23 13.31 17.79 -0.19
C ILE A 23 12.05 16.97 -0.49
N ALA A 24 10.95 17.34 0.17
CA ALA A 24 9.65 16.71 -0.06
C ALA A 24 9.23 16.81 -1.55
N GLN A 25 8.59 15.75 -2.07
CA GLN A 25 8.16 15.66 -3.48
C GLN A 25 7.07 16.69 -3.87
N ASN A 26 6.46 17.37 -2.92
CA ASN A 26 5.51 18.46 -3.15
C ASN A 26 6.13 19.85 -2.91
N SER A 27 7.44 19.94 -2.62
CA SER A 27 8.10 21.22 -2.41
C SER A 27 8.19 22.03 -3.72
N PRO A 28 8.18 23.38 -3.66
CA PRO A 28 8.26 24.21 -4.86
C PRO A 28 9.48 23.87 -5.75
N LEU A 29 10.65 23.67 -5.15
CA LEU A 29 11.87 23.34 -5.89
C LEU A 29 11.81 21.95 -6.54
N PHE A 30 11.22 20.95 -5.86
CA PHE A 30 11.05 19.62 -6.46
C PHE A 30 10.15 19.71 -7.70
N LEU A 31 9.01 20.40 -7.59
CA LEU A 31 8.07 20.56 -8.69
C LEU A 31 8.68 21.37 -9.85
N GLU A 32 9.47 22.40 -9.53
CA GLU A 32 10.21 23.20 -10.50
C GLU A 32 11.22 22.35 -11.28
N LEU A 33 12.03 21.53 -10.61
CA LEU A 33 13.02 20.66 -11.25
C LEU A 33 12.40 19.45 -11.96
N LYS A 34 11.31 18.88 -11.44
CA LYS A 34 10.52 17.86 -12.15
C LYS A 34 10.01 18.42 -13.48
N LYS A 35 9.47 19.64 -13.46
CA LYS A 35 9.02 20.34 -14.68
C LYS A 35 10.18 20.63 -15.61
N GLN A 36 11.31 21.09 -15.08
CA GLN A 36 12.50 21.41 -15.88
C GLN A 36 13.07 20.18 -16.57
N ASP A 37 13.21 19.04 -15.88
CA ASP A 37 13.62 17.77 -16.49
C ASP A 37 12.64 17.39 -17.61
N SER A 38 11.33 17.40 -17.34
CA SER A 38 10.31 17.09 -18.34
C SER A 38 10.43 17.96 -19.59
N ILE A 39 10.56 19.29 -19.44
CA ILE A 39 10.72 20.21 -20.57
C ILE A 39 12.01 19.93 -21.32
N PHE A 40 13.12 19.70 -20.61
CA PHE A 40 14.41 19.49 -21.24
C PHE A 40 14.42 18.29 -22.16
N PHE A 41 13.89 17.15 -21.69
CA PHE A 41 13.86 15.93 -22.49
C PHE A 41 12.76 15.94 -23.53
N GLU A 42 11.61 16.54 -23.25
CA GLU A 42 10.56 16.64 -24.25
C GLU A 42 10.98 17.53 -25.43
N ARG A 43 11.56 18.70 -25.17
CA ARG A 43 12.02 19.60 -26.24
C ARG A 43 13.30 19.07 -26.90
N GLY A 44 14.32 18.85 -26.08
CA GLY A 44 15.66 18.55 -26.57
C GLY A 44 15.79 17.17 -27.20
N PHE A 45 15.35 16.13 -26.48
CA PHE A 45 15.48 14.74 -26.95
C PHE A 45 14.29 14.31 -27.80
N ASN A 46 13.08 14.37 -27.24
CA ASN A 46 11.90 13.77 -27.85
C ASN A 46 11.41 14.58 -29.07
N ASN A 47 11.66 15.89 -29.12
CA ASN A 47 11.32 16.76 -30.25
C ASN A 47 12.53 17.30 -31.03
N CYS A 48 13.77 16.95 -30.62
CA CYS A 48 15.00 17.33 -31.33
C CYS A 48 15.22 18.84 -31.51
N ASP A 49 14.82 19.63 -30.52
CA ASP A 49 15.12 21.07 -30.46
C ASP A 49 16.58 21.29 -29.99
N ILE A 50 17.52 21.20 -30.92
CA ILE A 50 18.96 21.32 -30.63
C ILE A 50 19.32 22.71 -30.11
N THR A 51 18.70 23.76 -30.65
CA THR A 51 18.89 25.13 -30.17
C THR A 51 18.49 25.27 -28.70
N TYR A 52 17.45 24.57 -28.27
CA TYR A 52 17.08 24.50 -26.85
C TYR A 52 18.16 23.78 -26.03
N LEU A 53 18.64 22.61 -26.47
CA LEU A 53 19.71 21.87 -25.78
C LEU A 53 20.98 22.70 -25.61
N GLU A 54 21.42 23.37 -26.68
CA GLU A 54 22.62 24.22 -26.68
C GLU A 54 22.55 25.32 -25.61
N LYS A 55 21.36 25.88 -25.35
CA LYS A 55 21.14 26.94 -24.37
C LYS A 55 20.99 26.44 -22.94
N HIS A 56 20.60 25.18 -22.73
CA HIS A 56 20.27 24.62 -21.41
C HIS A 56 21.32 23.64 -20.88
N VAL A 57 22.47 23.58 -21.55
CA VAL A 57 23.63 22.76 -21.21
C VAL A 57 24.85 23.67 -21.04
N ASP A 58 25.57 23.49 -19.93
CA ASP A 58 26.75 24.27 -19.60
C ASP A 58 27.87 24.08 -20.64
N ASP A 59 28.61 25.15 -20.96
CA ASP A 59 29.74 25.09 -21.89
C ASP A 59 30.84 24.14 -21.42
N LYS A 60 30.94 23.90 -20.11
CA LYS A 60 31.86 22.95 -19.47
C LYS A 60 31.17 21.65 -19.05
N LEU A 61 30.09 21.25 -19.75
CA LEU A 61 29.35 20.02 -19.47
C LEU A 61 30.30 18.84 -19.25
N LYS A 62 30.04 18.08 -18.18
CA LYS A 62 30.64 16.76 -17.96
C LYS A 62 29.55 15.71 -17.98
N PHE A 63 29.45 14.96 -19.07
CA PHE A 63 28.50 13.86 -19.18
C PHE A 63 29.21 12.51 -19.17
N TYR A 64 28.94 11.72 -18.13
CA TYR A 64 29.45 10.36 -18.00
C TYR A 64 28.34 9.36 -18.36
N HIS A 65 28.60 8.52 -19.34
CA HIS A 65 27.69 7.46 -19.77
C HIS A 65 28.40 6.11 -19.69
N ASP A 66 27.82 5.15 -18.98
CA ASP A 66 28.37 3.79 -18.79
C ASP A 66 28.64 3.02 -20.11
N LYS A 67 27.78 3.12 -21.12
CA LYS A 67 27.92 2.50 -22.45
C LYS A 67 28.54 3.43 -23.49
N GLY A 68 28.32 4.74 -23.36
CA GLY A 68 28.80 5.74 -24.33
C GLY A 68 30.17 6.34 -24.01
N GLY A 69 30.67 6.19 -22.78
CA GLY A 69 31.84 6.90 -22.29
C GLY A 69 31.56 8.38 -21.97
N PHE A 70 32.63 9.11 -21.65
CA PHE A 70 32.59 10.53 -21.33
C PHE A 70 32.27 11.40 -22.56
N GLN A 71 31.52 12.49 -22.35
CA GLN A 71 31.14 13.47 -23.37
C GLN A 71 31.21 14.89 -22.80
N ASP A 72 31.84 15.78 -23.57
CA ASP A 72 31.71 17.22 -23.39
C ASP A 72 30.47 17.76 -24.12
N LYS A 73 30.18 19.07 -24.02
CA LYS A 73 29.01 19.68 -24.66
C LYS A 73 28.96 19.43 -26.16
N LYS A 74 30.09 19.56 -26.86
CA LYS A 74 30.16 19.37 -28.31
C LYS A 74 29.78 17.93 -28.68
N LEU A 75 30.44 16.95 -28.05
CA LEU A 75 30.19 15.54 -28.32
C LEU A 75 28.77 15.11 -27.91
N PHE A 76 28.23 15.68 -26.82
CA PHE A 76 26.87 15.44 -26.37
C PHE A 76 25.83 15.88 -27.42
N LEU A 77 25.98 17.08 -27.98
CA LEU A 77 25.07 17.61 -29.01
C LEU A 77 25.20 16.80 -30.31
N GLU A 78 26.43 16.50 -30.75
CA GLU A 78 26.69 15.67 -31.93
C GLU A 78 26.04 14.27 -31.80
N ARG A 79 26.23 13.61 -30.66
CA ARG A 79 25.65 12.28 -30.41
C ARG A 79 24.14 12.31 -30.26
N THR A 80 23.57 13.36 -29.68
CA THR A 80 22.11 13.53 -29.63
C THR A 80 21.55 13.64 -31.04
N GLN A 81 22.18 14.45 -31.90
CA GLN A 81 21.75 14.60 -33.29
C GLN A 81 21.86 13.27 -34.07
N GLN A 82 22.98 12.57 -33.93
CA GLN A 82 23.27 11.35 -34.70
C GLN A 82 22.49 10.12 -34.22
N ASN A 83 22.35 9.92 -32.91
CA ASN A 83 21.81 8.67 -32.36
C ASN A 83 20.34 8.76 -31.97
N ILE A 84 19.82 9.97 -31.69
CA ILE A 84 18.45 10.18 -31.24
C ILE A 84 17.60 10.84 -32.33
N CYS A 85 18.16 11.82 -33.04
CA CYS A 85 17.40 12.69 -33.94
C CYS A 85 17.52 12.36 -35.43
N SER A 86 18.38 11.39 -35.81
CA SER A 86 18.66 11.07 -37.21
C SER A 86 17.56 10.29 -37.91
N ASN A 87 16.76 9.50 -37.19
CA ASN A 87 15.70 8.66 -37.75
C ASN A 87 14.32 9.03 -37.19
N PRO A 88 13.52 9.86 -37.89
CA PRO A 88 12.19 10.24 -37.43
C PRO A 88 11.16 9.11 -37.49
N ASN A 89 11.44 8.02 -38.22
CA ASN A 89 10.52 6.89 -38.36
C ASN A 89 10.65 5.88 -37.21
N GLN A 90 11.83 5.79 -36.59
CA GLN A 90 12.13 4.99 -35.40
C GLN A 90 12.90 5.87 -34.43
N LYS A 91 12.16 6.69 -33.68
CA LYS A 91 12.73 7.73 -32.84
C LYS A 91 12.90 7.23 -31.40
N PRO A 92 14.12 7.15 -30.87
CA PRO A 92 14.30 6.97 -29.43
C PRO A 92 13.72 8.16 -28.68
N ILE A 93 12.93 7.89 -27.65
CA ILE A 93 12.39 8.90 -26.74
C ILE A 93 12.70 8.50 -25.30
N ARG A 94 12.74 9.50 -24.42
CA ARG A 94 12.97 9.31 -22.98
C ARG A 94 11.75 9.74 -22.17
N LYS A 95 11.42 8.97 -21.13
CA LYS A 95 10.44 9.32 -20.11
C LYS A 95 11.04 9.10 -18.72
N VAL A 96 10.76 10.00 -17.79
CA VAL A 96 11.17 9.86 -16.38
C VAL A 96 10.19 8.99 -15.62
N ILE A 97 10.72 8.09 -14.80
CA ILE A 97 9.92 7.36 -13.81
C ILE A 97 9.67 8.34 -12.66
N GLU A 98 8.54 9.05 -12.68
CA GLU A 98 8.32 10.22 -11.81
C GLU A 98 8.53 9.96 -10.32
N ASN A 99 8.20 8.75 -9.84
CA ASN A 99 8.32 8.35 -8.44
C ASN A 99 9.75 7.95 -8.04
N SER A 100 10.68 7.85 -8.98
CA SER A 100 12.10 7.62 -8.70
C SER A 100 12.86 8.93 -8.44
N LEU A 101 12.23 10.09 -8.66
CA LEU A 101 12.90 11.38 -8.57
C LEU A 101 13.23 11.77 -7.12
N GLU A 102 14.48 12.15 -6.93
CA GLU A 102 15.00 12.76 -5.71
C GLU A 102 15.68 14.09 -6.06
N VAL A 103 15.52 15.09 -5.20
CA VAL A 103 16.11 16.43 -5.39
C VAL A 103 16.80 16.87 -4.10
N PHE A 104 18.03 17.35 -4.25
CA PHE A 104 18.89 17.83 -3.17
C PHE A 104 19.35 19.26 -3.50
N PRO A 105 18.88 20.28 -2.78
CA PRO A 105 19.24 21.66 -3.05
C PRO A 105 20.71 21.93 -2.71
N LEU A 106 21.37 22.76 -3.52
CA LEU A 106 22.74 23.20 -3.31
C LEU A 106 22.77 24.69 -2.95
N TYR A 107 23.28 24.99 -1.76
CA TYR A 107 23.38 26.35 -1.22
C TYR A 107 24.82 26.79 -1.10
N ASN A 108 25.09 28.05 -1.41
CA ASN A 108 26.34 28.74 -1.11
C ASN A 108 26.00 30.01 -0.34
N GLU A 109 26.49 30.12 0.90
CA GLU A 109 26.18 31.26 1.79
C GLU A 109 24.67 31.53 1.93
N GLY A 110 23.86 30.46 2.00
CA GLY A 110 22.40 30.54 2.09
C GLY A 110 21.66 30.79 0.78
N ASN A 111 22.38 31.07 -0.32
CA ASN A 111 21.79 31.29 -1.64
C ASN A 111 21.72 29.98 -2.42
N LEU A 112 20.52 29.64 -2.92
CA LEU A 112 20.31 28.47 -3.78
C LEU A 112 20.99 28.73 -5.13
N TYR A 113 22.10 28.04 -5.40
CA TYR A 113 22.84 28.17 -6.67
C TYR A 113 22.64 26.96 -7.59
N GLY A 114 22.14 25.85 -7.05
CA GLY A 114 21.99 24.61 -7.80
C GLY A 114 21.11 23.59 -7.11
N ALA A 115 20.98 22.43 -7.73
CA ALA A 115 20.39 21.23 -7.16
C ALA A 115 20.95 19.98 -7.82
N ILE A 116 21.05 18.90 -7.05
CA ILE A 116 21.29 17.56 -7.58
C ILE A 116 19.94 16.87 -7.73
N GLN A 117 19.64 16.37 -8.92
CA GLN A 117 18.45 15.57 -9.19
C GLN A 117 18.88 14.16 -9.59
N SER A 118 18.30 13.14 -8.98
CA SER A 118 18.54 11.74 -9.36
C SER A 118 17.24 11.00 -9.58
N GLY A 119 17.31 9.88 -10.30
CA GLY A 119 16.17 9.00 -10.52
C GLY A 119 16.43 7.98 -11.62
N GLU A 120 15.37 7.52 -12.26
CA GLU A 120 15.39 6.52 -13.33
C GLU A 120 14.63 7.00 -14.57
N HIS A 121 15.20 6.70 -15.74
CA HIS A 121 14.61 6.94 -17.06
C HIS A 121 14.28 5.66 -17.78
N GLN A 122 13.17 5.68 -18.51
CA GLN A 122 12.82 4.68 -19.50
C GLN A 122 13.04 5.22 -20.91
N PHE A 123 13.53 4.36 -21.79
CA PHE A 123 13.78 4.65 -23.19
C PHE A 123 12.84 3.82 -24.05
N TYR A 124 12.14 4.50 -24.95
CA TYR A 124 11.20 3.87 -25.87
C TYR A 124 11.60 4.14 -27.31
N ILE A 125 11.16 3.28 -28.24
CA ILE A 125 11.18 3.54 -29.68
C ILE A 125 9.79 3.98 -30.10
N ARG A 126 9.71 5.19 -30.66
CA ARG A 126 8.49 5.78 -31.23
C ARG A 126 8.47 5.59 -32.74
N GLU A 127 7.39 5.01 -33.24
CA GLU A 127 7.09 4.91 -34.67
C GLU A 127 5.74 5.56 -34.97
N LYS A 128 5.59 6.13 -36.17
CA LYS A 128 4.35 6.82 -36.58
C LYS A 128 3.16 5.85 -36.51
N ASN A 129 2.09 6.28 -35.83
CA ASN A 129 0.84 5.53 -35.67
C ASN A 129 0.98 4.18 -34.94
N LYS A 130 2.08 3.96 -34.20
CA LYS A 130 2.24 2.79 -33.33
C LYS A 130 2.42 3.23 -31.89
N LYS A 131 2.13 2.32 -30.96
CA LYS A 131 2.43 2.51 -29.54
C LYS A 131 3.95 2.56 -29.34
N ASP A 132 4.42 3.46 -28.47
CA ASP A 132 5.82 3.53 -28.06
C ASP A 132 6.25 2.15 -27.49
N VAL A 133 7.35 1.58 -27.98
CA VAL A 133 7.87 0.29 -27.54
C VAL A 133 8.99 0.51 -26.53
N LEU A 134 8.83 0.03 -25.30
CA LEU A 134 9.83 0.15 -24.24
C LEU A 134 11.04 -0.72 -24.57
N GLY A 135 12.23 -0.12 -24.61
CA GLY A 135 13.47 -0.79 -25.04
C GLY A 135 14.60 -0.78 -24.01
N GLY A 136 14.53 0.05 -22.98
CA GLY A 136 15.52 0.06 -21.92
C GLY A 136 15.22 1.01 -20.77
N GLN A 137 16.08 0.97 -19.77
CA GLN A 137 16.01 1.82 -18.59
C GLN A 137 17.41 2.14 -18.08
N ALA A 138 17.58 3.28 -17.41
CA ALA A 138 18.83 3.68 -16.77
C ALA A 138 18.60 4.57 -15.56
N LYS A 139 19.56 4.57 -14.64
CA LYS A 139 19.64 5.56 -13.56
C LYS A 139 20.33 6.82 -14.06
N PHE A 140 19.99 7.93 -13.43
CA PHE A 140 20.67 9.19 -13.69
C PHE A 140 20.90 10.00 -12.42
N THR A 141 21.90 10.86 -12.50
CA THR A 141 22.13 11.96 -11.57
C THR A 141 22.56 13.19 -12.37
N THR A 142 21.86 14.30 -12.19
CA THR A 142 22.12 15.57 -12.88
C THR A 142 22.36 16.66 -11.86
N VAL A 143 23.42 17.46 -12.07
CA VAL A 143 23.64 18.71 -11.36
C VAL A 143 23.08 19.85 -12.20
N TRP A 144 22.02 20.46 -11.69
CA TRP A 144 21.42 21.67 -12.22
C TRP A 144 22.03 22.89 -11.53
N THR A 145 22.50 23.85 -12.30
CA THR A 145 22.97 25.15 -11.80
C THR A 145 22.03 26.26 -12.25
N LYS A 146 21.85 27.29 -11.43
CA LYS A 146 20.99 28.42 -11.77
C LYS A 146 21.83 29.55 -12.34
N LYS A 147 21.65 29.86 -13.64
CA LYS A 147 22.31 30.98 -14.33
C LYS A 147 21.25 31.93 -14.88
N ASP A 148 21.30 33.20 -14.45
CA ASP A 148 20.33 34.24 -14.84
C ASP A 148 18.86 33.79 -14.66
N GLY A 149 18.60 33.05 -13.57
CA GLY A 149 17.28 32.50 -13.24
C GLY A 149 16.92 31.18 -13.95
N ASN A 150 17.72 30.71 -14.92
CA ASN A 150 17.47 29.49 -15.68
C ASN A 150 18.27 28.30 -15.14
N TRP A 151 17.67 27.11 -15.19
CA TRP A 151 18.32 25.85 -14.82
C TRP A 151 19.13 25.30 -15.98
N ILE A 152 20.44 25.14 -15.77
CA ILE A 152 21.41 24.67 -16.74
C ILE A 152 22.04 23.36 -16.23
N MET A 153 22.05 22.32 -17.07
CA MET A 153 22.74 21.07 -16.73
C MET A 153 24.25 21.26 -16.83
N SER A 154 24.97 20.92 -15.76
CA SER A 154 26.43 21.10 -15.66
C SER A 154 27.19 19.78 -15.59
N ASP A 155 26.71 18.83 -14.81
CA ASP A 155 27.28 17.49 -14.67
C ASP A 155 26.14 16.46 -14.76
N ILE A 156 26.36 15.41 -15.55
CA ILE A 156 25.36 14.37 -15.79
C ILE A 156 26.04 13.01 -15.66
N LEU A 157 25.45 12.13 -14.85
CA LEU A 157 25.75 10.70 -14.80
C LEU A 157 24.54 9.96 -15.37
N SER A 158 24.73 9.15 -16.41
CA SER A 158 23.71 8.22 -16.92
C SER A 158 24.30 6.82 -16.93
N TYR A 159 23.77 5.93 -16.10
CA TYR A 159 24.40 4.66 -15.77
C TYR A 159 23.36 3.57 -15.47
N ASP A 160 23.82 2.32 -15.39
CA ASP A 160 22.94 1.16 -15.19
C ASP A 160 21.96 0.96 -16.38
N HIS A 161 22.44 1.21 -17.61
CA HIS A 161 21.62 1.01 -18.80
C HIS A 161 21.39 -0.49 -19.04
N GLY A 162 20.15 -0.92 -18.92
CA GLY A 162 19.76 -2.32 -19.06
C GLY A 162 18.43 -2.48 -19.78
N GLU A 163 17.97 -3.73 -19.82
CA GLU A 163 16.57 -4.00 -20.10
C GLU A 163 15.69 -3.26 -19.08
N PRO A 164 14.47 -2.86 -19.47
CA PRO A 164 13.55 -2.25 -18.53
C PRO A 164 13.36 -3.16 -17.34
N LYS A 165 13.43 -2.62 -16.12
CA LYS A 165 13.03 -3.41 -14.96
C LYS A 165 11.56 -3.70 -15.13
N ASP A 166 11.18 -4.97 -15.14
CA ASP A 166 9.79 -5.38 -15.20
C ASP A 166 9.02 -4.70 -14.06
N SER A 167 8.34 -3.59 -14.37
CA SER A 167 7.17 -3.21 -13.61
C SER A 167 6.21 -4.39 -13.76
N LYS A 168 6.13 -5.24 -12.74
CA LYS A 168 5.25 -6.42 -12.74
C LYS A 168 3.79 -6.07 -13.00
N ILE A 169 3.43 -4.78 -12.90
CA ILE A 169 2.18 -4.25 -13.39
C ILE A 169 2.46 -3.39 -14.62
N ARG A 170 1.91 -3.76 -15.78
CA ARG A 170 2.06 -3.05 -17.05
C ARG A 170 1.56 -1.61 -16.95
N ASP A 171 2.08 -0.74 -17.82
CA ASP A 171 1.67 0.66 -17.98
C ASP A 171 0.19 0.88 -18.38
N ASN A 172 -0.64 -0.16 -18.49
CA ASN A 172 -2.05 -0.08 -18.91
C ASN A 172 -3.05 0.09 -17.76
N LEU A 173 -2.57 0.33 -16.52
CA LEU A 173 -3.46 0.43 -15.36
C LEU A 173 -4.50 1.55 -15.53
N GLN A 174 -4.14 2.68 -16.12
CA GLN A 174 -5.09 3.76 -16.36
C GLN A 174 -6.20 3.38 -17.35
N GLU A 175 -5.84 2.70 -18.44
CA GLU A 175 -6.81 2.15 -19.40
C GLU A 175 -7.72 1.10 -18.74
N LEU A 176 -7.18 0.28 -17.84
CA LEU A 176 -7.95 -0.70 -17.07
C LEU A 176 -8.99 -0.01 -16.17
N LEU A 177 -8.61 1.09 -15.50
CA LEU A 177 -9.52 1.86 -14.64
C LEU A 177 -10.62 2.53 -15.47
N GLU A 178 -10.26 3.16 -16.59
CA GLU A 178 -11.22 3.83 -17.48
C GLU A 178 -12.23 2.84 -18.08
N ASN A 179 -11.76 1.72 -18.63
CA ASN A 179 -12.62 0.71 -19.25
C ASN A 179 -13.58 0.04 -18.25
N ASN A 180 -13.20 -0.01 -16.96
CA ASN A 180 -14.01 -0.60 -15.90
C ASN A 180 -14.72 0.44 -15.03
N HIS A 181 -14.65 1.74 -15.40
CA HIS A 181 -15.28 2.85 -14.67
C HIS A 181 -14.89 2.88 -13.18
N ILE A 182 -13.63 2.59 -12.86
CA ILE A 182 -13.11 2.61 -11.49
C ILE A 182 -12.72 4.04 -11.12
N PRO A 183 -13.44 4.73 -10.20
CA PRO A 183 -13.16 6.12 -9.90
C PRO A 183 -11.81 6.30 -9.20
N THR A 184 -11.48 5.41 -8.27
CA THR A 184 -10.25 5.46 -7.48
C THR A 184 -9.70 4.07 -7.21
N LEU A 185 -8.38 3.93 -7.40
CA LEU A 185 -7.61 2.74 -7.09
C LEU A 185 -6.47 3.10 -6.14
N GLY A 186 -6.46 2.50 -4.96
CA GLY A 186 -5.28 2.40 -4.10
C GLY A 186 -4.54 1.09 -4.38
N LEU A 187 -3.23 1.17 -4.66
CA LEU A 187 -2.39 0.03 -5.02
C LEU A 187 -1.10 0.03 -4.21
N GLY A 188 -0.84 -1.06 -3.50
CA GLY A 188 0.40 -1.32 -2.77
C GLY A 188 1.11 -2.56 -3.32
N ILE A 189 2.40 -2.44 -3.61
CA ILE A 189 3.25 -3.53 -4.09
C ILE A 189 4.28 -3.87 -3.04
N ILE A 190 4.40 -5.15 -2.72
CA ILE A 190 5.33 -5.68 -1.72
C ILE A 190 6.26 -6.67 -2.40
N GLU A 191 7.56 -6.42 -2.35
CA GLU A 191 8.59 -7.28 -2.90
C GLU A 191 9.75 -7.41 -1.91
N ASP A 192 10.39 -8.58 -1.89
CA ASP A 192 11.49 -8.90 -0.98
C ASP A 192 11.21 -8.54 0.49
N GLY A 193 9.94 -8.72 0.88
CA GLY A 193 9.53 -8.49 2.26
C GLY A 193 9.28 -7.02 2.62
N LYS A 194 9.20 -6.12 1.64
CA LYS A 194 9.09 -4.66 1.84
C LYS A 194 8.13 -4.04 0.84
N ILE A 195 7.53 -2.91 1.20
CA ILE A 195 6.74 -2.12 0.25
C ILE A 195 7.69 -1.48 -0.76
N THR A 196 7.49 -1.74 -2.05
CA THR A 196 8.28 -1.13 -3.15
C THR A 196 7.50 -0.05 -3.90
N GLN A 197 6.18 -0.05 -3.81
CA GLN A 197 5.34 0.95 -4.47
C GLN A 197 4.04 1.18 -3.71
N ILE A 198 3.65 2.45 -3.61
CA ILE A 198 2.32 2.89 -3.17
C ILE A 198 1.83 3.88 -4.21
N LYS A 199 0.65 3.62 -4.76
CA LYS A 199 0.00 4.52 -5.71
C LYS A 199 -1.47 4.66 -5.38
N VAL A 200 -1.98 5.87 -5.54
CA VAL A 200 -3.41 6.15 -5.53
C VAL A 200 -3.74 6.88 -6.83
N TYR A 201 -4.65 6.30 -7.60
CA TYR A 201 -5.17 6.84 -8.84
C TYR A 201 -6.58 7.36 -8.62
N GLY A 202 -6.99 8.38 -9.37
CA GLY A 202 -8.37 8.88 -9.33
C GLY A 202 -8.59 10.04 -8.36
N THR A 203 -9.78 10.07 -7.75
CA THR A 203 -10.27 11.22 -6.97
C THR A 203 -10.93 10.80 -5.64
N LEU A 204 -10.95 11.66 -4.64
CA LEU A 204 -11.66 11.38 -3.39
C LEU A 204 -13.18 11.32 -3.60
N ASP A 205 -13.72 12.19 -4.44
CA ASP A 205 -15.15 12.50 -4.57
C ASP A 205 -15.61 12.81 -6.01
N GLY A 206 -14.76 12.53 -7.00
CA GLY A 206 -15.01 12.85 -8.41
C GLY A 206 -14.48 14.22 -8.83
N LYS A 207 -13.93 15.00 -7.89
CA LYS A 207 -13.45 16.37 -8.13
C LYS A 207 -12.01 16.55 -7.63
N VAL A 208 -11.75 16.14 -6.39
CA VAL A 208 -10.45 16.33 -5.74
C VAL A 208 -9.57 15.13 -6.05
N THR A 209 -8.41 15.33 -6.68
CA THR A 209 -7.43 14.26 -6.91
C THR A 209 -7.06 13.59 -5.59
N ALA A 210 -7.10 12.25 -5.57
CA ALA A 210 -6.80 11.48 -4.38
C ALA A 210 -5.28 11.51 -4.09
N PRO A 211 -4.83 12.04 -2.93
CA PRO A 211 -3.40 11.98 -2.57
C PRO A 211 -2.95 10.55 -2.27
N TYR A 212 -1.64 10.30 -2.25
CA TYR A 212 -1.09 8.96 -1.99
C TYR A 212 -1.49 8.39 -0.61
N ASN A 213 -1.74 9.26 0.37
CA ASN A 213 -2.18 8.92 1.73
C ASN A 213 -3.70 9.03 1.91
N SER A 214 -4.46 8.89 0.82
CA SER A 214 -5.92 8.79 0.88
C SER A 214 -6.35 7.64 1.79
N LEU A 215 -7.47 7.85 2.48
CA LEU A 215 -8.05 6.91 3.44
C LEU A 215 -9.22 6.19 2.80
N PHE A 216 -9.29 4.89 3.01
CA PHE A 216 -10.33 4.01 2.51
C PHE A 216 -11.03 3.36 3.69
N ASN A 217 -12.37 3.25 3.65
CA ASN A 217 -13.04 2.15 4.34
C ASN A 217 -12.59 0.87 3.63
N VAL A 218 -12.10 -0.11 4.38
CA VAL A 218 -11.64 -1.39 3.80
C VAL A 218 -12.57 -2.56 4.13
N ALA A 219 -13.76 -2.26 4.66
CA ALA A 219 -14.77 -3.25 4.96
C ALA A 219 -14.18 -4.42 5.76
N SER A 220 -14.41 -5.65 5.31
CA SER A 220 -13.97 -6.87 6.01
C SER A 220 -12.45 -7.11 6.07
N LEU A 221 -11.60 -6.31 5.40
CA LEU A 221 -10.15 -6.28 5.68
C LEU A 221 -9.82 -5.83 7.12
N THR A 222 -10.82 -5.33 7.84
CA THR A 222 -10.81 -5.14 9.30
C THR A 222 -10.46 -6.42 10.07
N LYS A 223 -10.98 -7.58 9.65
CA LYS A 223 -10.86 -8.84 10.41
C LYS A 223 -9.42 -9.31 10.59
N PRO A 224 -8.54 -9.30 9.56
CA PRO A 224 -7.11 -9.52 9.72
C PRO A 224 -6.46 -8.66 10.81
N VAL A 225 -6.80 -7.38 10.90
CA VAL A 225 -6.22 -6.45 11.88
C VAL A 225 -6.71 -6.77 13.30
N THR A 226 -8.00 -7.08 13.45
CA THR A 226 -8.55 -7.60 14.71
C THR A 226 -7.84 -8.91 15.12
N ALA A 227 -7.71 -9.86 14.18
CA ALA A 227 -7.07 -11.13 14.43
C ALA A 227 -5.61 -10.94 14.89
N MET A 228 -4.83 -10.10 14.20
CA MET A 228 -3.45 -9.80 14.60
C MET A 228 -3.38 -9.17 16.00
N THR A 229 -4.31 -8.26 16.33
CA THR A 229 -4.39 -7.64 17.66
C THR A 229 -4.58 -8.70 18.76
N VAL A 230 -5.48 -9.66 18.54
CA VAL A 230 -5.74 -10.75 19.50
C VAL A 230 -4.59 -11.76 19.54
N LEU A 231 -4.04 -12.14 18.38
CA LEU A 231 -2.90 -13.06 18.29
C LEU A 231 -1.63 -12.47 18.91
N ARG A 232 -1.47 -11.15 18.90
CA ARG A 232 -0.40 -10.47 19.63
C ARG A 232 -0.57 -10.64 21.14
N LEU A 233 -1.79 -10.52 21.68
CA LEU A 233 -2.08 -10.82 23.09
C LEU A 233 -1.75 -12.28 23.44
N VAL A 234 -2.04 -13.23 22.53
CA VAL A 234 -1.66 -14.65 22.70
C VAL A 234 -0.15 -14.82 22.72
N SER A 235 0.57 -14.18 21.79
CA SER A 235 2.04 -14.23 21.72
C SER A 235 2.69 -13.66 22.98
N LEU A 236 2.06 -12.68 23.62
CA LEU A 236 2.51 -12.09 24.89
C LEU A 236 2.07 -12.90 26.13
N GLY A 237 1.40 -14.05 25.95
CA GLY A 237 0.90 -14.88 27.05
C GLY A 237 -0.25 -14.27 27.85
N LYS A 238 -0.85 -13.17 27.37
CA LYS A 238 -1.96 -12.46 28.04
C LYS A 238 -3.34 -13.05 27.68
N TRP A 239 -3.39 -13.85 26.63
CA TRP A 239 -4.60 -14.45 26.08
C TRP A 239 -4.33 -15.89 25.62
N ASN A 240 -5.36 -16.73 25.60
CA ASN A 240 -5.24 -18.13 25.19
C ASN A 240 -6.22 -18.42 24.05
N LEU A 241 -5.70 -19.03 22.97
CA LEU A 241 -6.48 -19.38 21.77
C LEU A 241 -7.66 -20.31 22.08
N ASP A 242 -7.45 -21.23 23.02
CA ASP A 242 -8.32 -22.38 23.25
C ASP A 242 -9.11 -22.27 24.57
N GLU A 243 -8.98 -21.14 25.26
CA GLU A 243 -9.80 -20.86 26.43
C GLU A 243 -11.22 -20.44 26.04
N SER A 244 -12.20 -20.97 26.78
CA SER A 244 -13.61 -20.62 26.61
C SER A 244 -13.84 -19.13 26.87
N LEU A 245 -14.45 -18.45 25.90
CA LEU A 245 -14.75 -17.01 25.96
C LEU A 245 -15.84 -16.67 26.96
N TYR A 246 -16.65 -17.66 27.36
CA TYR A 246 -17.68 -17.52 28.39
C TYR A 246 -17.16 -16.91 29.70
N LYS A 247 -15.88 -17.12 30.02
CA LYS A 247 -15.23 -16.53 31.19
C LYS A 247 -15.17 -15.00 31.16
N TYR A 248 -15.26 -14.40 29.97
CA TYR A 248 -15.04 -12.98 29.75
C TYR A 248 -16.28 -12.27 29.20
N TRP A 249 -17.12 -12.98 28.43
CA TRP A 249 -18.33 -12.43 27.87
C TRP A 249 -19.39 -13.52 27.68
N LEU A 250 -20.65 -13.21 28.00
CA LEU A 250 -21.82 -14.01 27.67
C LEU A 250 -22.86 -13.10 27.03
N ASP A 251 -23.21 -13.37 25.78
CA ASP A 251 -24.30 -12.65 25.13
C ASP A 251 -25.66 -13.11 25.71
N PRO A 252 -26.54 -12.20 26.15
CA PRO A 252 -27.82 -12.57 26.79
C PRO A 252 -28.70 -13.48 25.93
N ASP A 253 -28.64 -13.35 24.61
CA ASP A 253 -29.49 -14.12 23.69
C ASP A 253 -29.16 -15.62 23.70
N ILE A 254 -27.91 -15.98 24.00
CA ILE A 254 -27.44 -17.37 24.02
C ILE A 254 -27.13 -17.87 25.45
N ALA A 255 -27.51 -17.11 26.48
CA ALA A 255 -27.19 -17.43 27.87
C ALA A 255 -27.69 -18.80 28.33
N LYS A 256 -28.82 -19.27 27.76
CA LYS A 256 -29.41 -20.58 28.06
C LYS A 256 -28.90 -21.71 27.17
N ASP A 257 -28.18 -21.41 26.10
CA ASP A 257 -27.66 -22.39 25.16
C ASP A 257 -26.22 -22.77 25.53
N LEU A 258 -26.02 -23.99 26.06
CA LEU A 258 -24.72 -24.45 26.55
C LEU A 258 -23.59 -24.44 25.51
N ARG A 259 -23.91 -24.34 24.21
CA ARG A 259 -22.90 -24.22 23.14
C ARG A 259 -22.03 -22.99 23.28
N HIS A 260 -22.46 -21.93 23.98
CA HIS A 260 -21.61 -20.77 24.28
C HIS A 260 -20.30 -21.14 24.99
N LYS A 261 -20.29 -22.22 25.78
CA LYS A 261 -19.09 -22.69 26.48
C LYS A 261 -18.03 -23.26 25.52
N LYS A 262 -18.43 -23.69 24.32
CA LYS A 262 -17.52 -24.20 23.29
C LYS A 262 -16.80 -23.08 22.53
N LEU A 263 -17.24 -21.83 22.62
CA LEU A 263 -16.63 -20.72 21.88
C LEU A 263 -15.22 -20.42 22.42
N THR A 264 -14.23 -20.50 21.53
CA THR A 264 -12.84 -20.11 21.80
C THR A 264 -12.39 -19.09 20.76
N THR A 265 -11.25 -18.44 21.01
CA THR A 265 -10.67 -17.49 20.05
C THR A 265 -10.31 -18.17 18.74
N ARG A 266 -9.74 -19.39 18.82
CA ARG A 266 -9.45 -20.21 17.65
C ARG A 266 -10.68 -20.40 16.77
N ILE A 267 -11.77 -20.87 17.38
CA ILE A 267 -13.04 -21.13 16.70
C ILE A 267 -13.61 -19.87 16.03
N ILE A 268 -13.46 -18.71 16.67
CA ILE A 268 -13.95 -17.45 16.11
C ILE A 268 -13.06 -17.00 14.93
N LEU A 269 -11.74 -16.97 15.11
CA LEU A 269 -10.82 -16.48 14.08
C LEU A 269 -10.76 -17.38 12.84
N SER A 270 -11.19 -18.65 12.94
CA SER A 270 -11.35 -19.57 11.81
C SER A 270 -12.78 -19.66 11.25
N HIS A 271 -13.69 -18.78 11.68
CA HIS A 271 -15.10 -18.75 11.23
C HIS A 271 -15.86 -20.08 11.46
N GLN A 272 -15.68 -20.66 12.64
CA GLN A 272 -16.37 -21.88 13.06
C GLN A 272 -17.29 -21.64 14.27
N SER A 273 -17.67 -20.39 14.55
CA SER A 273 -18.44 -20.00 15.74
C SER A 273 -19.84 -20.63 15.81
N GLY A 274 -20.42 -21.03 14.68
CA GLY A 274 -21.84 -21.40 14.62
C GLY A 274 -22.78 -20.20 14.52
N PHE A 275 -22.26 -18.97 14.51
CA PHE A 275 -23.07 -17.75 14.41
C PHE A 275 -23.34 -17.34 12.95
N PRO A 276 -24.45 -16.61 12.69
CA PRO A 276 -24.67 -15.98 11.39
C PRO A 276 -23.59 -14.94 11.07
N ASN A 277 -23.58 -14.43 9.83
CA ASN A 277 -22.70 -13.32 9.49
C ASN A 277 -23.03 -12.06 10.30
N TRP A 278 -24.30 -11.69 10.30
CA TRP A 278 -24.85 -10.56 11.03
C TRP A 278 -26.20 -10.95 11.64
N ARG A 279 -26.55 -10.34 12.78
CA ARG A 279 -27.94 -10.34 13.29
C ARG A 279 -28.89 -9.69 12.27
N GLY A 280 -30.19 -9.94 12.41
CA GLY A 280 -31.24 -9.40 11.53
C GLY A 280 -31.84 -10.40 10.55
N GLY A 281 -31.40 -11.67 10.61
CA GLY A 281 -31.93 -12.76 9.79
C GLY A 281 -33.16 -13.45 10.41
N LYS A 282 -33.21 -14.78 10.31
CA LYS A 282 -34.36 -15.62 10.73
C LYS A 282 -34.85 -15.37 12.17
N ASN A 283 -33.96 -14.95 13.06
CA ASN A 283 -34.25 -14.72 14.48
C ASN A 283 -34.33 -13.23 14.85
N GLY A 284 -34.50 -12.35 13.86
CA GLY A 284 -34.44 -10.91 14.04
C GLY A 284 -33.08 -10.47 14.57
N ASN A 285 -33.04 -9.49 15.47
CA ASN A 285 -31.80 -8.95 16.02
C ASN A 285 -31.17 -9.81 17.15
N LYS A 286 -31.69 -11.01 17.41
CA LYS A 286 -31.15 -11.91 18.43
C LYS A 286 -30.05 -12.79 17.87
N LEU A 287 -29.01 -13.03 18.67
CA LEU A 287 -27.96 -13.98 18.33
C LEU A 287 -28.41 -15.42 18.61
N SER A 288 -28.05 -16.33 17.72
CA SER A 288 -28.34 -17.75 17.83
C SER A 288 -27.25 -18.55 17.14
N PHE A 289 -27.14 -19.83 17.50
CA PHE A 289 -26.29 -20.77 16.78
C PHE A 289 -27.08 -21.46 15.66
N ASP A 290 -26.55 -21.38 14.43
CA ASP A 290 -27.01 -22.13 13.26
C ASP A 290 -26.47 -23.57 13.26
N PHE A 291 -25.31 -23.79 13.89
CA PHE A 291 -24.69 -25.09 14.08
C PHE A 291 -23.77 -25.11 15.30
N ASP A 292 -23.29 -26.30 15.67
CA ASP A 292 -22.40 -26.49 16.80
C ASP A 292 -21.01 -25.88 16.56
N PRO A 293 -20.50 -25.02 17.48
CA PRO A 293 -19.18 -24.42 17.32
C PRO A 293 -18.09 -25.45 17.05
N GLY A 294 -17.19 -25.14 16.12
CA GLY A 294 -16.08 -26.00 15.70
C GLY A 294 -16.43 -27.09 14.69
N THR A 295 -17.71 -27.32 14.37
CA THR A 295 -18.11 -28.45 13.50
C THR A 295 -18.20 -28.12 12.01
N LYS A 296 -18.39 -26.85 11.65
CA LYS A 296 -18.51 -26.37 10.25
C LYS A 296 -17.88 -25.01 10.08
N TYR A 297 -17.61 -24.63 8.83
CA TYR A 297 -17.26 -23.27 8.43
C TYR A 297 -18.51 -22.47 8.08
N GLN A 298 -18.62 -21.26 8.62
CA GLN A 298 -19.55 -20.23 8.17
C GLN A 298 -18.96 -18.87 8.49
N TYR A 299 -18.75 -18.06 7.45
CA TYR A 299 -18.22 -16.71 7.60
C TYR A 299 -19.11 -15.89 8.56
N SER A 300 -18.49 -15.30 9.57
CA SER A 300 -19.22 -14.72 10.71
C SER A 300 -18.61 -13.42 11.24
N GLY A 301 -19.22 -12.28 10.93
CA GLY A 301 -18.96 -10.99 11.58
C GLY A 301 -19.36 -10.97 13.05
N GLU A 302 -20.51 -11.57 13.40
CA GLU A 302 -20.95 -11.73 14.80
C GLU A 302 -19.95 -12.51 15.66
N GLY A 303 -19.26 -13.49 15.08
CA GLY A 303 -18.14 -14.17 15.76
C GLY A 303 -17.07 -13.18 16.18
N LEU A 304 -16.59 -12.36 15.25
CA LEU A 304 -15.55 -11.36 15.53
C LEU A 304 -16.04 -10.30 16.54
N GLU A 305 -17.30 -9.87 16.46
CA GLU A 305 -17.90 -8.98 17.45
C GLU A 305 -18.00 -9.61 18.85
N TYR A 306 -18.31 -10.90 18.93
CA TYR A 306 -18.29 -11.63 20.20
C TYR A 306 -16.88 -11.66 20.81
N LEU A 307 -15.86 -11.91 19.98
CA LEU A 307 -14.46 -11.87 20.41
C LEU A 307 -14.03 -10.47 20.86
N ARG A 308 -14.46 -9.41 20.15
CA ARG A 308 -14.25 -8.01 20.56
C ARG A 308 -14.76 -7.76 21.96
N LYS A 309 -16.02 -8.11 22.23
CA LYS A 309 -16.62 -7.95 23.55
C LYS A 309 -15.86 -8.75 24.62
N ALA A 310 -15.42 -9.97 24.31
CA ALA A 310 -14.64 -10.78 25.25
C ALA A 310 -13.29 -10.15 25.61
N ILE A 311 -12.52 -9.66 24.62
CA ILE A 311 -11.22 -9.03 24.90
C ILE A 311 -11.39 -7.67 25.58
N GLU A 312 -12.38 -6.86 25.18
CA GLU A 312 -12.63 -5.56 25.81
C GLU A 312 -13.03 -5.71 27.28
N ASN A 313 -13.88 -6.70 27.60
CA ASN A 313 -14.26 -6.99 28.99
C ASN A 313 -13.09 -7.48 29.84
N LYS A 314 -12.18 -8.31 29.30
CA LYS A 314 -11.02 -8.79 30.06
C LYS A 314 -9.99 -7.69 30.31
N PHE A 315 -9.70 -6.87 29.30
CA PHE A 315 -8.59 -5.91 29.36
C PHE A 315 -9.03 -4.50 29.78
N HIS A 316 -10.33 -4.23 29.84
CA HIS A 316 -10.89 -2.90 30.11
C HIS A 316 -10.33 -1.82 29.17
N LYS A 317 -10.10 -2.20 27.90
CA LYS A 317 -9.63 -1.34 26.82
C LYS A 317 -10.47 -1.59 25.58
N SER A 318 -10.74 -0.55 24.79
CA SER A 318 -11.42 -0.72 23.50
C SER A 318 -10.55 -1.49 22.51
N LEU A 319 -11.16 -2.08 21.48
CA LEU A 319 -10.41 -2.67 20.37
C LEU A 319 -9.46 -1.67 19.71
N GLU A 320 -9.90 -0.43 19.53
CA GLU A 320 -9.09 0.67 18.99
C GLU A 320 -7.83 0.90 19.83
N ASP A 321 -7.95 0.95 21.16
CA ASP A 321 -6.81 1.16 22.05
C ASP A 321 -5.85 -0.03 22.05
N LEU A 322 -6.40 -1.26 22.06
CA LEU A 322 -5.60 -2.48 21.97
C LEU A 322 -4.83 -2.54 20.65
N ALA A 323 -5.48 -2.24 19.53
CA ALA A 323 -4.84 -2.23 18.22
C ALA A 323 -3.78 -1.14 18.11
N LYS A 324 -4.02 0.07 18.64
CA LYS A 324 -3.01 1.13 18.73
C LYS A 324 -1.77 0.69 19.46
N GLU A 325 -1.94 0.11 20.65
CA GLU A 325 -0.82 -0.36 21.48
C GLU A 325 -0.06 -1.51 20.83
N LEU A 326 -0.77 -2.49 20.26
CA LEU A 326 -0.21 -3.80 19.90
C LEU A 326 0.17 -3.93 18.44
N VAL A 327 -0.41 -3.11 17.56
CA VAL A 327 -0.25 -3.21 16.10
C VAL A 327 0.10 -1.85 15.48
N PHE A 328 -0.73 -0.82 15.63
CA PHE A 328 -0.56 0.42 14.85
C PHE A 328 0.69 1.20 15.25
N ASN A 329 0.93 1.42 16.55
CA ASN A 329 2.13 2.14 16.99
C ASN A 329 3.42 1.36 16.67
N PRO A 330 3.53 0.03 16.96
CA PRO A 330 4.69 -0.76 16.57
C PRO A 330 5.01 -0.74 15.07
N LEU A 331 3.98 -0.67 14.22
CA LEU A 331 4.13 -0.66 12.76
C LEU A 331 4.10 0.73 12.13
N ASN A 332 4.02 1.80 12.94
CA ASN A 332 3.91 3.18 12.47
C ASN A 332 2.75 3.38 11.47
N MET A 333 1.59 2.79 11.78
CA MET A 333 0.34 2.93 11.03
C MET A 333 -0.46 4.13 11.58
N LYS A 334 -0.10 5.34 11.15
CA LYS A 334 -0.62 6.61 11.69
C LYS A 334 -1.96 7.04 11.09
N ASP A 335 -2.28 6.53 9.92
CA ASP A 335 -3.45 6.80 9.10
C ASP A 335 -4.39 5.58 9.12
N THR A 336 -4.51 4.91 10.29
CA THR A 336 -5.39 3.74 10.51
C THR A 336 -6.21 3.88 11.79
N SER A 337 -7.52 3.57 11.73
CA SER A 337 -8.40 3.56 12.91
C SER A 337 -9.64 2.67 12.68
N PHE A 338 -10.13 2.05 13.77
CA PHE A 338 -11.42 1.35 13.80
C PHE A 338 -12.62 2.30 14.00
N ILE A 339 -12.38 3.58 14.24
CA ILE A 339 -13.43 4.57 14.51
C ILE A 339 -13.23 5.82 13.66
N TRP A 340 -14.33 6.48 13.35
CA TRP A 340 -14.33 7.74 12.63
C TRP A 340 -13.65 8.85 13.42
N ASN A 341 -12.90 9.69 12.70
CA ASN A 341 -12.31 10.92 13.20
C ASN A 341 -12.53 12.03 12.17
N GLU A 342 -13.01 13.21 12.58
CA GLU A 342 -13.25 14.34 11.67
C GLU A 342 -11.99 14.78 10.90
N LYS A 343 -10.79 14.48 11.41
CA LYS A 343 -9.52 14.73 10.69
C LYS A 343 -9.37 13.90 9.41
N PHE A 344 -10.20 12.87 9.20
CA PHE A 344 -10.16 12.01 8.02
C PHE A 344 -10.89 12.60 6.82
N ILE A 345 -11.78 13.58 7.03
CA ILE A 345 -12.69 14.07 5.99
C ILE A 345 -11.98 14.52 4.71
N ASP A 346 -10.86 15.22 4.85
CA ASP A 346 -10.10 15.78 3.72
C ASP A 346 -9.29 14.74 2.94
N LYS A 347 -9.19 13.51 3.46
CA LYS A 347 -8.44 12.40 2.83
C LYS A 347 -9.35 11.22 2.46
N MET A 348 -10.62 11.24 2.86
CA MET A 348 -11.50 10.10 2.75
C MET A 348 -11.92 9.88 1.29
N VAL A 349 -11.69 8.68 0.78
CA VAL A 349 -12.22 8.25 -0.51
C VAL A 349 -13.69 7.88 -0.32
N ILE A 350 -14.57 8.54 -1.07
CA ILE A 350 -16.00 8.30 -1.04
C ILE A 350 -16.36 7.18 -2.02
N GLY A 351 -17.19 6.25 -1.58
CA GLY A 351 -17.66 5.13 -2.39
C GLY A 351 -18.72 5.53 -3.41
N TYR A 352 -18.78 4.80 -4.52
CA TYR A 352 -19.74 4.98 -5.60
C TYR A 352 -20.63 3.75 -5.79
N ASP A 353 -21.88 3.95 -6.14
CA ASP A 353 -22.69 2.89 -6.73
C ASP A 353 -22.27 2.62 -8.18
N LYS A 354 -22.80 1.54 -8.77
CA LYS A 354 -22.50 1.13 -10.15
C LYS A 354 -22.99 2.14 -11.21
N GLU A 355 -23.86 3.06 -10.84
CA GLU A 355 -24.35 4.15 -11.69
C GLU A 355 -23.49 5.42 -11.59
N GLY A 356 -22.45 5.42 -10.75
CA GLY A 356 -21.54 6.55 -10.57
C GLY A 356 -22.06 7.61 -9.60
N LYS A 357 -23.03 7.28 -8.75
CA LYS A 357 -23.50 8.16 -7.67
C LYS A 357 -22.74 7.88 -6.37
N LEU A 358 -22.38 8.95 -5.67
CA LEU A 358 -21.70 8.89 -4.38
C LEU A 358 -22.62 8.33 -3.28
N TYR A 359 -22.05 7.47 -2.44
CA TYR A 359 -22.61 7.08 -1.15
C TYR A 359 -22.27 8.11 -0.05
N ASP A 360 -23.05 8.10 1.03
CA ASP A 360 -22.75 8.87 2.22
C ASP A 360 -21.57 8.27 3.00
N ILE A 361 -20.75 9.13 3.60
CA ILE A 361 -19.68 8.69 4.49
C ILE A 361 -20.29 8.15 5.79
N VAL A 362 -19.95 6.90 6.12
CA VAL A 362 -20.29 6.26 7.39
C VAL A 362 -19.35 6.76 8.49
N ARG A 363 -19.91 7.36 9.53
CA ARG A 363 -19.16 7.98 10.65
C ARG A 363 -19.30 7.18 11.94
N ASN A 364 -18.84 5.93 11.93
CA ASN A 364 -18.97 5.04 13.09
C ASN A 364 -17.99 5.42 14.20
N THR A 365 -18.50 5.81 15.37
CA THR A 365 -17.68 6.17 16.54
C THR A 365 -17.40 4.99 17.48
N LYS A 366 -17.89 3.81 17.13
CA LYS A 366 -17.68 2.56 17.87
C LYS A 366 -17.00 1.56 16.95
N ALA A 367 -15.91 0.97 17.44
CA ALA A 367 -15.15 -0.03 16.70
C ALA A 367 -16.01 -1.28 16.40
N SER A 368 -15.94 -1.72 15.15
CA SER A 368 -16.36 -3.05 14.71
C SER A 368 -15.12 -3.92 14.54
N ALA A 369 -15.14 -5.15 15.08
CA ALA A 369 -14.06 -6.13 14.90
C ALA A 369 -14.09 -6.79 13.52
N ALA A 370 -15.18 -6.57 12.77
CA ALA A 370 -15.44 -7.23 11.51
C ALA A 370 -15.48 -6.29 10.31
N ASP A 371 -15.60 -4.98 10.53
CA ASP A 371 -15.86 -3.99 9.48
C ASP A 371 -15.39 -2.57 9.87
N ASP A 372 -15.53 -1.62 8.94
CA ASP A 372 -15.34 -0.18 9.16
C ASP A 372 -13.93 0.30 9.52
N LEU A 373 -12.90 -0.54 9.38
CA LEU A 373 -11.52 -0.06 9.49
C LEU A 373 -11.27 0.97 8.38
N ILE A 374 -10.80 2.14 8.79
CA ILE A 374 -10.31 3.19 7.90
C ILE A 374 -8.80 3.10 7.89
N THR A 375 -8.19 3.02 6.70
CA THR A 375 -6.73 2.93 6.55
C THR A 375 -6.26 3.55 5.24
N SER A 376 -4.97 3.89 5.15
CA SER A 376 -4.30 4.14 3.88
C SER A 376 -3.74 2.84 3.27
N VAL A 377 -3.43 2.86 1.97
CA VAL A 377 -2.72 1.77 1.28
C VAL A 377 -1.34 1.53 1.90
N GLU A 378 -0.64 2.61 2.27
CA GLU A 378 0.68 2.54 2.91
C GLU A 378 0.60 1.76 4.23
N ASP A 379 -0.33 2.12 5.11
CA ASP A 379 -0.43 1.52 6.43
C ASP A 379 -0.89 0.07 6.36
N TYR A 380 -1.88 -0.24 5.51
CA TYR A 380 -2.28 -1.63 5.33
C TYR A 380 -1.15 -2.44 4.66
N GLY A 381 -0.36 -1.84 3.78
CA GLY A 381 0.86 -2.43 3.23
C GLY A 381 1.88 -2.77 4.33
N LYS A 382 2.11 -1.86 5.29
CA LYS A 382 3.00 -2.10 6.45
C LYS A 382 2.48 -3.26 7.29
N PHE A 383 1.17 -3.31 7.53
CA PHE A 383 0.51 -4.42 8.21
C PHE A 383 0.74 -5.75 7.49
N MET A 384 0.51 -5.82 6.17
CA MET A 384 0.70 -7.04 5.38
C MET A 384 2.17 -7.48 5.36
N VAL A 385 3.13 -6.55 5.26
CA VAL A 385 4.56 -6.84 5.41
C VAL A 385 4.87 -7.46 6.78
N ALA A 386 4.34 -6.89 7.86
CA ALA A 386 4.56 -7.39 9.21
C ALA A 386 3.98 -8.80 9.44
N VAL A 387 2.81 -9.08 8.86
CA VAL A 387 2.23 -10.43 8.83
C VAL A 387 3.17 -11.39 8.08
N MET A 388 3.62 -11.01 6.88
CA MET A 388 4.45 -11.85 6.01
C MET A 388 5.83 -12.17 6.60
N ASN A 389 6.41 -11.22 7.35
CA ASN A 389 7.71 -11.35 7.98
C ASN A 389 7.65 -11.91 9.40
N ASN A 390 6.45 -12.05 9.96
CA ASN A 390 6.22 -12.43 11.35
C ASN A 390 6.89 -11.47 12.35
N ASP A 391 6.69 -10.16 12.16
CA ASP A 391 7.34 -9.13 12.98
C ASP A 391 6.70 -9.00 14.38
N LEU A 392 5.42 -9.41 14.50
CA LEU A 392 4.63 -9.20 15.71
C LEU A 392 4.29 -10.48 16.47
N LEU A 393 4.41 -11.68 15.91
CA LEU A 393 3.96 -12.90 16.60
C LEU A 393 5.14 -13.78 17.02
N SER A 394 4.94 -14.53 18.10
CA SER A 394 5.85 -15.65 18.39
C SER A 394 5.76 -16.66 17.25
N LYS A 395 6.86 -17.36 16.95
CA LYS A 395 6.88 -18.38 15.88
C LYS A 395 5.73 -19.39 16.02
N LYS A 396 5.44 -19.84 17.24
CA LYS A 396 4.35 -20.77 17.53
C LYS A 396 2.99 -20.20 17.11
N VAL A 397 2.68 -18.97 17.50
CA VAL A 397 1.38 -18.34 17.18
C VAL A 397 1.29 -18.02 15.69
N PHE A 398 2.38 -17.64 15.04
CA PHE A 398 2.42 -17.44 13.59
C PHE A 398 2.16 -18.74 12.82
N ASP A 399 2.78 -19.84 13.24
CA ASP A 399 2.55 -21.15 12.64
C ASP A 399 1.08 -21.60 12.80
N GLU A 400 0.46 -21.34 13.96
CA GLU A 400 -0.98 -21.55 14.16
C GLU A 400 -1.82 -20.66 13.24
N MET A 401 -1.49 -19.37 13.12
CA MET A 401 -2.23 -18.40 12.31
C MET A 401 -2.33 -18.82 10.84
N LYS A 402 -1.23 -19.30 10.27
CA LYS A 402 -1.15 -19.73 8.85
C LYS A 402 -1.41 -21.22 8.63
N SER A 403 -1.83 -21.96 9.65
CA SER A 403 -2.20 -23.37 9.49
C SER A 403 -3.64 -23.51 9.00
N LYS A 404 -3.92 -24.60 8.27
CA LYS A 404 -5.22 -24.89 7.65
C LYS A 404 -6.25 -25.31 8.71
N GLN A 405 -6.86 -24.36 9.42
CA GLN A 405 -7.80 -24.65 10.51
C GLN A 405 -9.08 -25.31 9.99
N VAL A 406 -9.62 -24.81 8.87
CA VAL A 406 -10.82 -25.38 8.25
C VAL A 406 -10.77 -25.25 6.73
N LYS A 407 -11.22 -26.27 6.01
CA LYS A 407 -11.35 -26.24 4.54
C LYS A 407 -12.61 -25.49 4.14
N THR A 408 -12.51 -24.55 3.22
CA THR A 408 -13.65 -23.75 2.73
C THR A 408 -14.05 -24.15 1.31
N LYS A 409 -13.07 -24.50 0.46
CA LYS A 409 -13.27 -25.08 -0.88
C LYS A 409 -12.03 -25.92 -1.26
N GLN A 410 -11.99 -26.44 -2.48
CA GLN A 410 -10.81 -27.17 -2.94
C GLN A 410 -9.59 -26.23 -2.98
N ASN A 411 -8.47 -26.66 -2.37
CA ASN A 411 -7.22 -25.88 -2.25
C ASN A 411 -7.35 -24.50 -1.57
N LYS A 412 -8.44 -24.23 -0.84
CA LYS A 412 -8.56 -23.03 0.01
C LYS A 412 -9.11 -23.38 1.38
N TYR A 413 -8.52 -22.73 2.37
CA TYR A 413 -8.76 -22.96 3.78
C TYR A 413 -8.92 -21.60 4.47
N PHE A 414 -9.38 -21.62 5.72
CA PHE A 414 -9.29 -20.47 6.60
C PHE A 414 -8.29 -20.80 7.72
N GLY A 415 -7.39 -19.86 7.99
CA GLY A 415 -6.48 -19.87 9.13
C GLY A 415 -7.09 -19.11 10.31
N LEU A 416 -6.25 -18.43 11.09
CA LEU A 416 -6.71 -17.50 12.13
C LEU A 416 -6.72 -16.08 11.57
N GLY A 417 -7.86 -15.65 11.02
CA GLY A 417 -8.08 -14.30 10.49
C GLY A 417 -7.72 -14.09 9.01
N PHE A 418 -7.18 -15.10 8.33
CA PHE A 418 -6.83 -15.05 6.91
C PHE A 418 -7.37 -16.27 6.15
N GLU A 419 -7.77 -16.05 4.91
CA GLU A 419 -7.90 -17.12 3.92
C GLU A 419 -6.51 -17.63 3.53
N ILE A 420 -6.41 -18.93 3.28
CA ILE A 420 -5.19 -19.62 2.88
C ILE A 420 -5.45 -20.30 1.54
N TYR A 421 -4.78 -19.82 0.50
CA TYR A 421 -4.75 -20.46 -0.81
C TYR A 421 -3.56 -21.41 -0.84
N ASP A 422 -3.81 -22.69 -1.04
CA ASP A 422 -2.77 -23.71 -1.18
C ASP A 422 -2.26 -23.73 -2.62
N LEU A 423 -1.06 -23.19 -2.82
CA LEU A 423 -0.46 -23.03 -4.13
C LEU A 423 0.43 -24.22 -4.52
N GLY A 424 0.49 -25.28 -3.72
CA GLY A 424 1.42 -26.40 -3.92
C GLY A 424 2.87 -26.03 -3.57
N ASP A 425 3.76 -27.03 -3.61
CA ASP A 425 5.21 -26.85 -3.36
C ASP A 425 5.56 -26.11 -2.05
N ASN A 426 4.74 -26.33 -1.01
CA ASN A 426 4.80 -25.65 0.29
C ASN A 426 4.69 -24.12 0.22
N GLU A 427 4.13 -23.57 -0.86
CA GLU A 427 3.78 -22.15 -0.99
C GLU A 427 2.30 -21.94 -0.66
N ILE A 428 2.00 -20.86 0.07
CA ILE A 428 0.63 -20.43 0.36
C ILE A 428 0.50 -18.94 0.06
N ALA A 429 -0.68 -18.51 -0.37
CA ALA A 429 -1.05 -17.09 -0.26
C ALA A 429 -1.97 -16.92 0.95
N LEU A 430 -1.62 -15.97 1.82
CA LEU A 430 -2.54 -15.46 2.83
C LEU A 430 -3.29 -14.27 2.22
N SER A 431 -4.60 -14.27 2.38
CA SER A 431 -5.45 -13.26 1.78
C SER A 431 -6.65 -12.95 2.64
N HIS A 432 -7.24 -11.80 2.41
CA HIS A 432 -8.58 -11.48 2.85
C HIS A 432 -9.15 -10.43 1.88
N GLY A 433 -10.48 -10.40 1.73
CA GLY A 433 -11.20 -9.38 0.97
C GLY A 433 -12.11 -8.52 1.85
N GLY A 434 -12.58 -7.42 1.31
CA GLY A 434 -13.57 -6.53 1.93
C GLY A 434 -14.54 -6.03 0.88
N SER A 435 -15.84 -6.06 1.17
CA SER A 435 -16.87 -5.54 0.30
C SER A 435 -17.97 -4.88 1.13
N ASP A 436 -18.22 -3.60 0.86
CA ASP A 436 -19.35 -2.82 1.34
C ASP A 436 -19.95 -2.05 0.15
N LYS A 437 -21.02 -1.30 0.38
CA LYS A 437 -21.52 -0.33 -0.60
C LYS A 437 -20.42 0.66 -0.99
N GLY A 438 -20.07 0.66 -2.28
CA GLY A 438 -19.02 1.51 -2.86
C GLY A 438 -17.62 1.18 -2.38
N VAL A 439 -17.37 -0.03 -1.87
CA VAL A 439 -16.06 -0.46 -1.39
C VAL A 439 -15.80 -1.87 -1.87
N ASN A 440 -14.69 -2.06 -2.57
CA ASN A 440 -14.15 -3.39 -2.83
C ASN A 440 -12.66 -3.34 -2.57
N THR A 441 -12.18 -4.13 -1.62
CA THR A 441 -10.76 -4.22 -1.25
C THR A 441 -10.28 -5.67 -1.18
N ILE A 442 -9.01 -5.90 -1.48
CA ILE A 442 -8.37 -7.22 -1.34
C ILE A 442 -6.87 -7.06 -1.09
N ALA A 443 -6.30 -7.98 -0.31
CA ALA A 443 -4.86 -8.03 -0.07
C ALA A 443 -4.33 -9.46 -0.09
N PHE A 444 -3.15 -9.66 -0.67
CA PHE A 444 -2.44 -10.93 -0.74
C PHE A 444 -1.00 -10.79 -0.26
N ILE A 445 -0.49 -11.80 0.44
CA ILE A 445 0.95 -11.99 0.71
C ILE A 445 1.34 -13.45 0.53
N LEU A 446 2.55 -13.68 0.05
CA LEU A 446 3.16 -14.99 -0.15
C LEU A 446 4.40 -15.08 0.75
N PRO A 447 4.30 -15.68 1.95
CA PRO A 447 5.36 -15.64 2.95
C PRO A 447 6.69 -16.25 2.50
N LYS A 448 6.69 -17.23 1.59
CA LYS A 448 7.93 -17.89 1.15
C LYS A 448 8.59 -17.14 -0.02
N THR A 449 7.85 -16.60 -0.99
CA THR A 449 8.44 -15.73 -2.04
C THR A 449 8.63 -14.27 -1.63
N LYS A 450 8.08 -13.87 -0.48
CA LYS A 450 8.18 -12.51 0.07
C LYS A 450 7.55 -11.43 -0.83
N GLN A 451 6.47 -11.80 -1.51
CA GLN A 451 5.71 -10.93 -2.41
C GLN A 451 4.31 -10.63 -1.85
N GLY A 452 3.73 -9.51 -2.25
CA GLY A 452 2.39 -9.14 -1.82
C GLY A 452 1.78 -7.99 -2.63
N LEU A 453 0.48 -7.85 -2.50
CA LEU A 453 -0.35 -6.94 -3.27
C LEU A 453 -1.49 -6.43 -2.40
N VAL A 454 -1.75 -5.13 -2.40
CA VAL A 454 -2.88 -4.47 -1.74
C VAL A 454 -3.66 -3.69 -2.79
N ILE A 455 -4.95 -3.95 -2.94
CA ILE A 455 -5.82 -3.33 -3.95
C ILE A 455 -7.08 -2.79 -3.28
N PHE A 456 -7.27 -1.48 -3.29
CA PHE A 456 -8.45 -0.80 -2.77
C PHE A 456 -9.19 -0.06 -3.89
N THR A 457 -10.50 -0.28 -4.00
CA THR A 457 -11.36 0.40 -4.97
C THR A 457 -12.61 0.94 -4.28
N ASN A 458 -13.18 2.01 -4.83
CA ASN A 458 -14.30 2.74 -4.23
C ASN A 458 -15.59 2.66 -5.07
N VAL A 459 -15.91 1.51 -5.67
CA VAL A 459 -17.14 1.31 -6.44
C VAL A 459 -17.70 -0.10 -6.24
N ASP A 460 -19.03 -0.26 -6.27
CA ASP A 460 -19.76 -1.51 -6.01
C ASP A 460 -19.25 -2.72 -6.81
N ASP A 461 -18.74 -2.50 -8.02
CA ASP A 461 -18.22 -3.54 -8.92
C ASP A 461 -16.70 -3.43 -9.16
N GLY A 462 -15.99 -2.79 -8.23
CA GLY A 462 -14.55 -2.57 -8.32
C GLY A 462 -13.71 -3.85 -8.32
N TYR A 463 -14.29 -4.99 -7.92
CA TYR A 463 -13.63 -6.30 -8.00
C TYR A 463 -13.27 -6.74 -9.43
N LYS A 464 -13.86 -6.13 -10.47
CA LYS A 464 -13.60 -6.45 -11.89
C LYS A 464 -12.13 -6.31 -12.29
N ILE A 465 -11.38 -5.44 -11.62
CA ILE A 465 -9.96 -5.22 -11.92
C ILE A 465 -9.01 -6.14 -11.14
N TYR A 466 -9.53 -6.96 -10.22
CA TYR A 466 -8.68 -7.82 -9.37
C TYR A 466 -7.93 -8.86 -10.18
N GLU A 467 -8.64 -9.66 -10.98
CA GLU A 467 -8.03 -10.73 -11.75
C GLU A 467 -6.92 -10.19 -12.70
N PRO A 468 -7.15 -9.13 -13.51
CA PRO A 468 -6.10 -8.55 -14.33
C PRO A 468 -4.86 -8.14 -13.52
N ILE A 469 -5.02 -7.43 -12.40
CA ILE A 469 -3.90 -6.93 -11.60
C ILE A 469 -3.17 -8.09 -10.91
N ILE A 470 -3.90 -9.05 -10.33
CA ILE A 470 -3.34 -10.25 -9.68
C ILE A 470 -2.55 -11.09 -10.69
N ASN A 471 -3.11 -11.32 -11.88
CA ASN A 471 -2.46 -12.11 -12.93
C ASN A 471 -1.24 -11.41 -13.52
N ASP A 472 -1.28 -10.08 -13.67
CA ASP A 472 -0.14 -9.34 -14.17
C ASP A 472 1.00 -9.36 -13.15
N TYR A 473 0.69 -9.08 -11.88
CA TYR A 473 1.69 -9.01 -10.82
C TYR A 473 2.30 -10.37 -10.44
N PHE A 474 1.45 -11.38 -10.19
CA PHE A 474 1.90 -12.71 -9.74
C PHE A 474 2.09 -13.72 -10.88
N GLY A 475 1.78 -13.37 -12.13
CA GLY A 475 1.91 -14.27 -13.27
C GLY A 475 1.12 -15.57 -13.10
N ASN A 476 1.80 -16.71 -13.25
CA ASN A 476 1.20 -18.03 -13.10
C ASN A 476 0.66 -18.30 -11.69
N VAL A 477 1.27 -17.71 -10.66
CA VAL A 477 0.76 -17.81 -9.29
C VAL A 477 -0.57 -17.06 -9.17
N GLY A 478 -0.68 -15.90 -9.80
CA GLY A 478 -1.93 -15.13 -9.88
C GLY A 478 -3.04 -15.93 -10.54
N LYS A 479 -2.75 -16.56 -11.69
CA LYS A 479 -3.72 -17.42 -12.38
C LYS A 479 -4.19 -18.56 -11.50
N LYS A 480 -3.28 -19.19 -10.75
CA LYS A 480 -3.62 -20.26 -9.81
C LYS A 480 -4.51 -19.76 -8.65
N ILE A 481 -4.25 -18.57 -8.10
CA ILE A 481 -5.12 -17.94 -7.09
C ILE A 481 -6.53 -17.74 -7.65
N VAL A 482 -6.63 -17.18 -8.87
CA VAL A 482 -7.92 -16.93 -9.55
C VAL A 482 -8.65 -18.24 -9.85
N GLU A 483 -7.94 -19.29 -10.30
CA GLU A 483 -8.51 -20.61 -10.53
C GLU A 483 -9.06 -21.25 -9.24
N ILE A 484 -8.35 -21.12 -8.12
CA ILE A 484 -8.84 -21.57 -6.81
C ILE A 484 -10.07 -20.76 -6.40
N GLU A 485 -10.15 -19.49 -6.79
CA GLU A 485 -11.30 -18.67 -6.41
C GLU A 485 -12.58 -19.03 -7.18
N THR A 486 -12.43 -19.31 -8.48
CA THR A 486 -13.52 -19.45 -9.45
C THR A 486 -14.01 -20.89 -9.67
N LYS A 487 -13.24 -21.90 -9.26
CA LYS A 487 -13.63 -23.33 -9.26
C LYS A 487 -14.14 -23.76 -7.89
#